data_AF-A0A0S6UTD1-F1
#
_entry.id   AF-A0A0S6UTD1-F1
#
_cell.length_a   1.000
_cell.length_b   1.000
_cell.length_c   1.000
_cell.angle_alpha   90.00
_cell.angle_beta   90.00
_cell.angle_gamma   90.00
#
_symmetry.space_group_name_H-M   'P 1'
#
loop_
_entity.id
_entity.type
_entity.pdbx_description
1 polymer ?
#
loop_
_entity_poly.entity_id
_entity_poly.type
_entity_poly.pdbx_seq_one_letter_code
_entity_poly.pdbx_strand_id
1 'polypeptide(L)'
;MKGARDHSGCTGKRLYSAGLPKEYAISFSRQLIDCGGHSGFALPAPSPNHGTHSTSNRMRMRMVRHLPTLSIAMSSLALLATQPASAETVKLGIGTQDTTTNTVTAGVVIRQLQLLEKYLPKDGKYANIKFELEWQNFTSGPPVTNAMMANKLQIGMMGDYPLIVNGFTFESNPESKSRLVGIAAYSLSGSGNGLVVHKDSPYYDLADLKGKLVSVPFGSAAHGMVLKAMQDRGYASDFFQLVSQSPEVGSTNLQEKKIDGHADFVPFAELLPFRGFARKIFDGVETNLPTFHGIVVRTDFAEKYPEVVVAYFKALIAANQWLRADPKLAAEKIQEWTGINKEVVYIFLGPGGNMTTDPTIKPALIDAATTDVKVLQNLGRMKEFDPKKWVDDSYIRKAYAEMKLDYDAQLASTKNYEVSGEDSFCKKPIIDPRKAGEVWVDGASIMPFSSASCTLGAYADYKAKGKKINVAYVFDTTRGIKLFADQAFFAVGNGEVAPFLLKKDAEAYAAKFSGKVLGFDDAMKAAVGGGKT
;
A
#
# COMPACT_ATOMS: atom_id res chain seq x y z
N MET A 1 52.06 11.92 41.56
CA MET A 1 52.51 13.13 40.83
C MET A 1 51.56 13.34 39.67
N LYS A 2 50.64 14.31 39.80
CA LYS A 2 50.52 15.53 38.98
C LYS A 2 50.21 15.24 37.49
N GLY A 3 49.09 15.70 36.91
CA GLY A 3 48.15 16.69 37.41
C GLY A 3 46.86 16.79 36.60
N ALA A 4 45.90 17.43 37.25
CA ALA A 4 44.56 17.75 36.81
C ALA A 4 44.52 18.82 35.71
N ARG A 5 43.42 18.86 34.97
CA ARG A 5 42.64 20.10 34.87
C ARG A 5 41.15 19.80 34.73
N ASP A 6 40.43 20.43 35.64
CA ASP A 6 39.00 20.47 35.86
C ASP A 6 38.38 21.57 34.97
N HIS A 7 37.09 21.44 34.64
CA HIS A 7 36.09 22.51 34.68
C HIS A 7 34.73 22.02 34.15
N SER A 8 33.81 21.77 35.10
CA SER A 8 32.44 22.34 35.19
C SER A 8 31.71 22.62 33.87
N GLY A 9 30.51 22.10 33.58
CA GLY A 9 29.35 21.92 34.43
C GLY A 9 28.20 22.78 33.86
N CYS A 10 27.02 22.19 33.63
CA CYS A 10 25.76 22.93 33.61
C CYS A 10 24.57 21.98 33.82
N THR A 11 24.03 22.07 35.03
CA THR A 11 22.82 21.45 35.54
C THR A 11 21.56 22.10 34.94
N GLY A 12 20.46 21.34 34.94
CA GLY A 12 19.22 21.70 34.27
C GLY A 12 18.45 22.88 34.85
N LYS A 13 17.45 23.32 34.08
CA LYS A 13 16.30 24.09 34.57
C LYS A 13 15.01 23.56 33.92
N ARG A 14 14.11 23.07 34.77
CA ARG A 14 12.67 23.12 34.54
C ARG A 14 12.23 24.58 34.54
N LEU A 15 11.38 24.97 33.60
CA LEU A 15 10.52 26.14 33.74
C LEU A 15 9.09 25.77 33.34
N TYR A 16 8.18 26.16 34.23
CA TYR A 16 6.73 26.05 34.14
C TYR A 16 6.14 27.03 33.10
N SER A 17 4.91 26.70 32.72
CA SER A 17 3.94 27.41 31.86
C SER A 17 3.95 28.95 31.87
N ALA A 18 3.82 29.54 30.68
CA ALA A 18 3.01 30.74 30.41
C ALA A 18 2.72 30.80 28.89
N GLY A 19 1.49 31.15 28.52
CA GLY A 19 0.99 31.04 27.14
C GLY A 19 1.32 32.20 26.19
N LEU A 20 0.81 32.02 24.95
CA LEU A 20 0.69 32.90 23.75
C LEU A 20 1.58 32.48 22.55
N PRO A 21 1.16 32.72 21.29
CA PRO A 21 -0.18 32.66 20.68
C PRO A 21 -0.23 31.78 19.40
N LYS A 22 -1.45 31.58 18.87
CA LYS A 22 -1.77 30.91 17.60
C LYS A 22 -1.12 31.64 16.41
N GLU A 23 -0.16 31.00 15.73
CA GLU A 23 0.17 31.27 14.31
C GLU A 23 1.22 30.25 13.83
N TYR A 24 0.78 29.11 13.30
CA TYR A 24 1.59 28.30 12.38
C TYR A 24 0.65 27.61 11.40
N ALA A 25 0.36 28.32 10.31
CA ALA A 25 -0.17 27.75 9.09
C ALA A 25 0.86 27.98 7.98
N ILE A 26 1.19 26.90 7.27
CA ILE A 26 1.77 26.87 5.92
C ILE A 26 3.28 27.19 5.83
N SER A 27 4.10 26.14 5.84
CA SER A 27 5.19 25.95 4.87
C SER A 27 5.68 24.50 4.91
N PHE A 28 5.20 23.66 3.99
CA PHE A 28 5.90 22.44 3.60
C PHE A 28 6.68 22.78 2.33
N SER A 29 7.92 23.26 2.51
CA SER A 29 8.95 23.30 1.47
C SER A 29 10.30 23.58 2.12
N ARG A 30 11.30 22.76 1.76
CA ARG A 30 12.72 22.76 2.17
C ARG A 30 13.04 22.22 3.57
N GLN A 31 13.36 20.92 3.61
CA GLN A 31 14.49 20.42 4.40
C GLN A 31 15.01 19.12 3.79
N LEU A 32 16.01 19.26 2.91
CA LEU A 32 16.92 18.18 2.48
C LEU A 32 18.23 18.86 2.07
N ILE A 33 19.07 19.21 3.06
CA ILE A 33 20.53 19.37 2.92
C ILE A 33 21.15 18.97 4.27
N ASP A 34 22.27 18.25 4.18
CA ASP A 34 23.21 17.80 5.21
C ASP A 34 22.87 16.57 6.06
N CYS A 35 23.43 15.43 5.63
CA CYS A 35 24.50 14.76 6.37
C CYS A 35 25.25 13.78 5.44
N GLY A 36 26.38 14.23 4.87
CA GLY A 36 27.36 13.38 4.21
C GLY A 36 28.49 13.01 5.18
N GLY A 37 28.74 11.72 5.36
CA GLY A 37 29.90 11.16 6.05
C GLY A 37 30.84 10.45 5.06
N HIS A 38 32.14 10.72 5.20
CA HIS A 38 33.24 10.37 4.31
C HIS A 38 33.51 8.87 4.07
N SER A 39 33.89 8.54 2.84
CA SER A 39 35.00 7.63 2.53
C SER A 39 35.63 8.05 1.18
N GLY A 40 36.96 8.14 1.14
CA GLY A 40 37.70 8.87 0.10
C GLY A 40 38.47 8.02 -0.92
N PHE A 41 38.90 8.74 -1.96
CA PHE A 41 40.03 8.51 -2.90
C PHE A 41 39.89 7.35 -3.92
N ALA A 42 40.22 7.48 -5.22
CA ALA A 42 40.75 8.58 -6.04
C ALA A 42 40.53 8.27 -7.54
N LEU A 43 40.39 9.30 -8.40
CA LEU A 43 40.67 9.25 -9.84
C LEU A 43 41.28 10.60 -10.30
N PRO A 44 42.21 10.64 -11.28
CA PRO A 44 42.91 11.85 -11.69
C PRO A 44 42.24 12.62 -12.83
N ALA A 45 42.58 13.92 -12.89
CA ALA A 45 42.07 14.97 -13.78
C ALA A 45 42.60 14.93 -15.23
N PRO A 46 41.95 15.64 -16.19
CA PRO A 46 42.48 15.85 -17.53
C PRO A 46 43.27 17.17 -17.66
N SER A 47 44.21 17.21 -18.62
CA SER A 47 44.96 18.41 -19.03
C SER A 47 44.42 19.00 -20.35
N PRO A 48 44.66 20.30 -20.63
CA PRO A 48 44.07 21.03 -21.75
C PRO A 48 45.06 21.26 -22.90
N ASN A 49 44.57 21.64 -24.08
CA ASN A 49 45.42 22.33 -25.07
C ASN A 49 44.70 23.40 -25.89
N HIS A 50 45.49 24.45 -26.16
CA HIS A 50 45.18 25.79 -26.65
C HIS A 50 44.98 25.95 -28.17
N GLY A 51 44.45 27.13 -28.54
CA GLY A 51 44.79 27.87 -29.77
C GLY A 51 43.59 28.63 -30.37
N THR A 52 43.28 29.89 -30.03
CA THR A 52 43.87 31.21 -30.40
C THR A 52 43.54 31.73 -31.82
N HIS A 53 43.11 33.01 -31.84
CA HIS A 53 43.12 34.03 -32.93
C HIS A 53 41.99 33.99 -33.98
N SER A 54 41.49 35.09 -34.56
CA SER A 54 41.50 36.54 -34.28
C SER A 54 40.66 37.24 -35.38
N THR A 55 39.83 38.21 -34.99
CA THR A 55 39.54 39.50 -35.67
C THR A 55 39.07 39.60 -37.15
N SER A 56 37.83 40.11 -37.26
CA SER A 56 37.47 41.41 -37.87
C SER A 56 36.91 41.54 -39.30
N ASN A 57 35.79 42.27 -39.37
CA ASN A 57 35.46 43.40 -40.26
C ASN A 57 35.42 43.20 -41.79
N ARG A 58 34.24 43.36 -42.42
CA ARG A 58 33.70 44.65 -42.92
C ARG A 58 32.55 44.42 -43.92
N MET A 59 31.56 45.29 -43.79
CA MET A 59 30.42 45.51 -44.67
C MET A 59 30.86 46.23 -45.96
N ARG A 60 30.31 45.86 -47.13
CA ARG A 60 30.16 46.78 -48.28
C ARG A 60 29.04 46.34 -49.22
N MET A 61 28.28 47.33 -49.66
CA MET A 61 27.06 47.29 -50.46
C MET A 61 27.34 47.99 -51.80
N ARG A 62 26.86 47.45 -52.94
CA ARG A 62 26.44 48.13 -54.20
C ARG A 62 26.21 47.04 -55.28
N MET A 63 25.02 46.82 -55.84
CA MET A 63 24.18 47.60 -56.79
C MET A 63 24.36 47.16 -58.27
N VAL A 64 23.37 46.38 -58.74
CA VAL A 64 22.66 46.35 -60.04
C VAL A 64 23.43 46.28 -61.38
N ARG A 65 23.12 45.26 -62.19
CA ARG A 65 22.83 45.40 -63.65
C ARG A 65 22.05 44.20 -64.23
N HIS A 66 21.21 44.50 -65.23
CA HIS A 66 20.13 43.70 -65.82
C HIS A 66 20.52 42.77 -67.00
N LEU A 67 19.84 41.60 -67.06
CA LEU A 67 19.35 40.77 -68.21
C LEU A 67 20.34 40.17 -69.24
N PRO A 68 19.99 39.10 -70.03
CA PRO A 68 18.69 38.39 -70.15
C PRO A 68 18.73 36.83 -70.09
N THR A 69 17.52 36.29 -70.01
CA THR A 69 17.01 34.92 -70.25
C THR A 69 17.86 33.89 -71.00
N LEU A 70 18.00 32.70 -70.41
CA LEU A 70 18.01 31.43 -71.15
C LEU A 70 17.21 30.37 -70.38
N SER A 71 16.07 29.97 -70.93
CA SER A 71 15.21 28.91 -70.43
C SER A 71 15.90 27.55 -70.57
N ILE A 72 16.27 26.93 -69.45
CA ILE A 72 16.56 25.50 -69.39
C ILE A 72 15.44 24.86 -68.57
N ALA A 73 14.57 24.14 -69.28
CA ALA A 73 13.60 23.24 -68.70
C ALA A 73 14.36 22.16 -67.92
N MET A 74 14.43 22.31 -66.60
CA MET A 74 14.92 21.27 -65.71
C MET A 74 13.71 20.71 -64.99
N SER A 75 13.34 19.49 -65.38
CA SER A 75 12.30 18.70 -64.75
C SER A 75 12.62 18.53 -63.27
N SER A 76 12.06 19.39 -62.42
CA SER A 76 12.00 19.18 -60.98
C SER A 76 11.06 18.01 -60.71
N LEU A 77 11.63 16.81 -60.74
CA LEU A 77 11.03 15.65 -60.11
C LEU A 77 10.94 16.00 -58.62
N ALA A 78 9.76 16.39 -58.17
CA ALA A 78 9.47 16.58 -56.77
C ALA A 78 9.66 15.21 -56.09
N LEU A 79 10.84 14.97 -55.53
CA LEU A 79 10.97 14.03 -54.43
C LEU A 79 10.08 14.59 -53.32
N LEU A 80 8.84 14.09 -53.24
CA LEU A 80 8.14 14.01 -51.98
C LEU A 80 9.05 13.16 -51.08
N ALA A 81 9.94 13.82 -50.35
CA ALA A 81 10.54 13.25 -49.17
C ALA A 81 9.37 12.95 -48.23
N THR A 82 8.89 11.71 -48.26
CA THR A 82 8.07 11.16 -47.19
C THR A 82 8.92 11.26 -45.94
N GLN A 83 8.76 12.34 -45.18
CA GLN A 83 9.29 12.39 -43.82
C GLN A 83 8.73 11.15 -43.13
N PRO A 84 9.59 10.27 -42.56
CA PRO A 84 9.08 9.14 -41.79
C PRO A 84 8.17 9.74 -40.72
N ALA A 85 6.90 9.32 -40.71
CA ALA A 85 5.97 9.72 -39.67
C ALA A 85 6.63 9.36 -38.32
N SER A 86 7.12 10.39 -37.62
CA SER A 86 7.77 10.19 -36.34
C SER A 86 6.68 9.71 -35.39
N ALA A 87 6.80 8.48 -34.90
CA ALA A 87 5.84 7.93 -33.95
C ALA A 87 5.81 8.83 -32.70
N GLU A 88 4.65 9.43 -32.41
CA GLU A 88 4.48 10.24 -31.21
C GLU A 88 4.74 9.35 -30.00
N THR A 89 5.77 9.68 -29.21
CA THR A 89 6.06 8.93 -27.98
C THR A 89 5.31 9.57 -26.82
N VAL A 90 4.38 8.83 -26.25
CA VAL A 90 3.60 9.24 -25.08
C VAL A 90 4.17 8.53 -23.86
N LYS A 91 4.77 9.31 -22.95
CA LYS A 91 5.22 8.81 -21.65
C LYS A 91 4.02 8.65 -20.73
N LEU A 92 3.84 7.44 -20.21
CA LEU A 92 2.78 7.10 -19.27
C LEU A 92 3.43 6.76 -17.92
N GLY A 93 3.46 7.75 -17.03
CA GLY A 93 3.91 7.58 -15.66
C GLY A 93 2.84 6.92 -14.79
N ILE A 94 3.20 5.82 -14.13
CA ILE A 94 2.31 5.05 -13.24
C ILE A 94 2.98 4.93 -11.88
N GLY A 95 2.37 5.54 -10.86
CA GLY A 95 2.86 5.49 -9.48
C GLY A 95 2.33 4.27 -8.74
N THR A 96 3.23 3.45 -8.21
CA THR A 96 2.94 2.23 -7.45
C THR A 96 3.54 2.28 -6.05
N GLN A 97 3.14 1.33 -5.21
CA GLN A 97 3.78 1.06 -3.92
C GLN A 97 4.07 -0.44 -3.85
N ASP A 98 5.13 -0.90 -4.52
CA ASP A 98 5.35 -2.31 -4.85
C ASP A 98 5.40 -3.24 -3.61
N THR A 99 5.78 -2.71 -2.45
CA THR A 99 5.78 -3.45 -1.18
C THR A 99 4.43 -3.44 -0.45
N THR A 100 3.47 -2.61 -0.88
CA THR A 100 2.10 -2.53 -0.33
C THR A 100 1.20 -3.56 -1.02
N THR A 101 0.82 -4.62 -0.28
CA THR A 101 0.03 -5.74 -0.82
C THR A 101 -1.26 -5.31 -1.51
N ASN A 102 -1.94 -4.26 -1.03
CA ASN A 102 -3.17 -3.75 -1.66
C ASN A 102 -2.99 -3.18 -3.07
N THR A 103 -1.76 -2.87 -3.47
CA THR A 103 -1.48 -2.26 -4.77
C THR A 103 -0.86 -3.24 -5.76
N VAL A 104 -0.53 -4.46 -5.34
CA VAL A 104 0.27 -5.37 -6.17
C VAL A 104 -0.45 -5.76 -7.46
N THR A 105 -1.76 -6.00 -7.44
CA THR A 105 -2.54 -6.33 -8.65
C THR A 105 -2.77 -5.14 -9.56
N ALA A 106 -2.69 -3.92 -9.04
CA ALA A 106 -2.78 -2.66 -9.79
C ALA A 106 -1.40 -2.16 -10.28
N GLY A 107 -0.31 -2.71 -9.74
CA GLY A 107 1.05 -2.29 -10.01
C GLY A 107 1.92 -3.44 -10.49
N VAL A 108 2.70 -4.02 -9.58
CA VAL A 108 3.76 -4.99 -9.91
C VAL A 108 3.26 -6.19 -10.72
N VAL A 109 2.05 -6.71 -10.47
CA VAL A 109 1.51 -7.85 -11.25
C VAL A 109 1.23 -7.43 -12.69
N ILE A 110 0.61 -6.27 -12.92
CA ILE A 110 0.38 -5.73 -14.28
C ILE A 110 1.72 -5.57 -15.00
N ARG A 111 2.71 -4.99 -14.32
CA ARG A 111 4.05 -4.73 -14.87
C ARG A 111 4.79 -6.03 -15.22
N GLN A 112 4.88 -6.96 -14.29
CA GLN A 112 5.67 -8.18 -14.45
C GLN A 112 5.03 -9.18 -15.43
N LEU A 113 3.70 -9.16 -15.55
CA LEU A 113 2.97 -9.98 -16.53
C LEU A 113 2.72 -9.24 -17.86
N GLN A 114 3.24 -8.02 -18.03
CA GLN A 114 3.09 -7.17 -19.23
C GLN A 114 1.62 -7.03 -19.67
N LEU A 115 0.70 -6.95 -18.70
CA LEU A 115 -0.72 -6.94 -18.97
C LEU A 115 -1.17 -5.63 -19.59
N LEU A 116 -0.57 -4.50 -19.23
CA LEU A 116 -0.94 -3.21 -19.82
C LEU A 116 -0.57 -3.17 -21.30
N GLU A 117 0.64 -3.58 -21.65
CA GLU A 117 1.16 -3.68 -23.01
C GLU A 117 0.28 -4.57 -23.91
N LYS A 118 -0.32 -5.62 -23.33
CA LYS A 118 -1.28 -6.49 -24.00
C LYS A 118 -2.59 -5.76 -24.35
N TYR A 119 -3.08 -4.88 -23.48
CA TYR A 119 -4.38 -4.22 -23.63
C TYR A 119 -4.32 -2.81 -24.24
N LEU A 120 -3.14 -2.19 -24.33
CA LEU A 120 -2.98 -0.87 -24.94
C LEU A 120 -3.51 -0.87 -26.40
N PRO A 121 -4.26 0.17 -26.80
CA PRO A 121 -4.77 0.28 -28.16
C PRO A 121 -3.60 0.49 -29.15
N LYS A 122 -3.73 -0.09 -30.35
CA LYS A 122 -2.67 -0.09 -31.40
C LYS A 122 -3.19 0.38 -32.76
N ASP A 123 -4.46 0.73 -32.83
CA ASP A 123 -5.22 1.02 -34.04
C ASP A 123 -5.85 2.42 -33.99
N GLY A 124 -6.41 2.86 -35.12
CA GLY A 124 -7.01 4.18 -35.24
C GLY A 124 -6.03 5.31 -34.87
N LYS A 125 -6.44 6.18 -33.93
CA LYS A 125 -5.61 7.31 -33.44
C LYS A 125 -4.32 6.86 -32.74
N TYR A 126 -4.17 5.57 -32.42
CA TYR A 126 -3.02 5.01 -31.72
C TYR A 126 -2.01 4.31 -32.64
N ALA A 127 -2.30 4.18 -33.94
CA ALA A 127 -1.45 3.43 -34.88
C ALA A 127 0.00 3.94 -34.98
N ASN A 128 0.19 5.24 -34.76
CA ASN A 128 1.51 5.89 -34.79
C ASN A 128 1.92 6.42 -33.40
N ILE A 129 1.32 5.92 -32.31
CA ILE A 129 1.68 6.29 -30.94
C ILE A 129 2.50 5.16 -30.33
N LYS A 130 3.67 5.50 -29.76
CA LYS A 130 4.43 4.61 -28.91
C LYS A 130 4.23 5.01 -27.46
N PHE A 131 3.62 4.12 -26.67
CA PHE A 131 3.55 4.31 -25.22
C PHE A 131 4.85 3.84 -24.57
N GLU A 132 5.48 4.73 -23.79
CA GLU A 132 6.61 4.42 -22.92
C GLU A 132 6.09 4.36 -21.48
N LEU A 133 6.05 3.15 -20.91
CA LEU A 133 5.54 2.93 -19.56
C LEU A 133 6.63 3.21 -18.52
N GLU A 134 6.43 4.23 -17.70
CA GLU A 134 7.34 4.61 -16.61
C GLU A 134 6.70 4.27 -15.26
N TRP A 135 7.01 3.08 -14.75
CA TRP A 135 6.56 2.65 -13.43
C TRP A 135 7.47 3.24 -12.35
N GLN A 136 6.88 3.96 -11.39
CA GLN A 136 7.61 4.60 -10.30
C GLN A 136 7.10 4.07 -8.96
N ASN A 137 7.99 3.43 -8.20
CA ASN A 137 7.69 2.90 -6.88
C ASN A 137 7.86 3.98 -5.81
N PHE A 138 6.90 4.09 -4.89
CA PHE A 138 6.91 5.03 -3.78
C PHE A 138 6.71 4.33 -2.44
N THR A 139 7.26 4.92 -1.38
CA THR A 139 7.16 4.39 -0.01
C THR A 139 5.78 4.64 0.61
N SER A 140 5.00 5.59 0.10
CA SER A 140 3.67 5.93 0.60
C SER A 140 2.91 6.83 -0.40
N GLY A 141 1.62 7.10 -0.10
CA GLY A 141 0.73 7.87 -0.96
C GLY A 141 1.06 9.36 -1.15
N PRO A 142 1.51 10.12 -0.12
CA PRO A 142 1.83 11.54 -0.32
C PRO A 142 2.90 11.81 -1.40
N PRO A 143 4.02 11.04 -1.48
CA PRO A 143 4.93 11.11 -2.61
C PRO A 143 4.29 10.88 -3.99
N VAL A 144 3.33 9.95 -4.11
CA VAL A 144 2.58 9.71 -5.36
C VAL A 144 1.81 10.97 -5.76
N THR A 145 1.12 11.60 -4.81
CA THR A 145 0.38 12.85 -5.05
C THR A 145 1.31 13.96 -5.52
N ASN A 146 2.47 14.13 -4.89
CA ASN A 146 3.45 15.15 -5.30
C ASN A 146 3.95 14.91 -6.73
N ALA A 147 4.20 13.66 -7.11
CA ALA A 147 4.64 13.32 -8.46
C ALA A 147 3.53 13.49 -9.52
N MET A 148 2.27 13.20 -9.16
CA MET A 148 1.12 13.51 -10.03
C MET A 148 0.95 15.02 -10.23
N MET A 149 1.07 15.83 -9.16
CA MET A 149 1.00 17.29 -9.24
C MET A 149 2.11 17.86 -10.12
N ALA A 150 3.31 17.26 -10.09
CA ALA A 150 4.43 17.60 -10.96
C ALA A 150 4.29 17.06 -12.40
N ASN A 151 3.13 16.49 -12.77
CA ASN A 151 2.85 15.85 -14.06
C ASN A 151 3.85 14.73 -14.45
N LYS A 152 4.51 14.12 -13.46
CA LYS A 152 5.39 12.95 -13.66
C LYS A 152 4.60 11.64 -13.71
N LEU A 153 3.40 11.64 -13.16
CA LEU A 153 2.51 10.49 -13.10
C LEU A 153 1.14 10.87 -13.63
N GLN A 154 0.60 10.03 -14.51
CA GLN A 154 -0.75 10.17 -15.04
C GLN A 154 -1.73 9.29 -14.27
N ILE A 155 -1.28 8.12 -13.80
CA ILE A 155 -2.04 7.20 -12.94
C ILE A 155 -1.29 7.04 -11.61
N GLY A 156 -2.01 7.10 -10.50
CA GLY A 156 -1.46 6.85 -9.16
C GLY A 156 -2.36 5.94 -8.34
N MET A 157 -1.75 5.08 -7.51
CA MET A 157 -2.48 4.26 -6.54
C MET A 157 -1.99 4.52 -5.13
N MET A 158 -2.92 4.72 -4.19
CA MET A 158 -2.61 5.02 -2.80
C MET A 158 -3.79 4.67 -1.89
N GLY A 159 -3.58 4.69 -0.58
CA GLY A 159 -4.63 4.45 0.42
C GLY A 159 -5.65 5.61 0.51
N ASP A 160 -6.82 5.31 1.06
CA ASP A 160 -7.93 6.23 1.38
C ASP A 160 -7.52 7.65 1.84
N TYR A 161 -6.74 7.80 2.90
CA TYR A 161 -6.34 9.13 3.39
C TYR A 161 -5.50 9.93 2.37
N PRO A 162 -4.39 9.40 1.83
CA PRO A 162 -3.66 10.12 0.80
C PRO A 162 -4.46 10.29 -0.50
N LEU A 163 -5.41 9.41 -0.83
CA LEU A 163 -6.34 9.60 -1.97
C LEU A 163 -7.20 10.83 -1.78
N ILE A 164 -7.80 11.00 -0.60
CA ILE A 164 -8.67 12.15 -0.33
C ILE A 164 -7.85 13.43 -0.35
N VAL A 165 -6.63 13.40 0.20
CA VAL A 165 -5.70 14.53 0.08
C VAL A 165 -5.34 14.82 -1.37
N ASN A 166 -5.15 13.78 -2.22
CA ASN A 166 -4.97 13.95 -3.65
C ASN A 166 -6.16 14.67 -4.28
N GLY A 167 -7.37 14.13 -4.12
CA GLY A 167 -8.60 14.71 -4.66
C GLY A 167 -8.79 16.16 -4.23
N PHE A 168 -8.63 16.46 -2.95
CA PHE A 168 -8.71 17.82 -2.42
C PHE A 168 -7.64 18.77 -3.00
N THR A 169 -6.40 18.31 -3.10
CA THR A 169 -5.28 19.10 -3.64
C THR A 169 -5.50 19.45 -5.11
N PHE A 170 -5.94 18.47 -5.91
CA PHE A 170 -6.27 18.68 -7.32
C PHE A 170 -7.56 19.50 -7.50
N GLU A 171 -8.58 19.31 -6.68
CA GLU A 171 -9.79 20.15 -6.72
C GLU A 171 -9.47 21.62 -6.47
N SER A 172 -8.54 21.88 -5.55
CA SER A 172 -8.07 23.23 -5.23
C SER A 172 -7.11 23.83 -6.27
N ASN A 173 -6.64 23.04 -7.26
CA ASN A 173 -5.75 23.51 -8.31
C ASN A 173 -6.53 23.88 -9.59
N PRO A 174 -6.40 25.11 -10.13
CA PRO A 174 -7.12 25.51 -11.35
C PRO A 174 -6.57 24.89 -12.64
N GLU A 175 -5.30 24.49 -12.68
CA GLU A 175 -4.59 24.03 -13.88
C GLU A 175 -4.65 22.52 -14.09
N SER A 176 -4.92 21.74 -13.04
CA SER A 176 -4.94 20.28 -13.12
C SER A 176 -5.94 19.68 -12.15
N LYS A 177 -6.69 18.66 -12.62
CA LYS A 177 -7.65 17.89 -11.84
C LYS A 177 -7.27 16.41 -11.81
N SER A 178 -7.77 15.69 -10.81
CA SER A 178 -7.73 14.23 -10.75
C SER A 178 -9.12 13.65 -10.55
N ARG A 179 -9.28 12.35 -10.83
CA ARG A 179 -10.51 11.57 -10.58
C ARG A 179 -10.16 10.25 -9.92
N LEU A 180 -10.99 9.81 -8.99
CA LEU A 180 -10.97 8.44 -8.49
C LEU A 180 -11.70 7.56 -9.50
N VAL A 181 -10.98 6.66 -10.15
CA VAL A 181 -11.49 5.89 -11.30
C VAL A 181 -11.65 4.39 -11.03
N GLY A 182 -11.16 3.91 -9.89
CA GLY A 182 -11.34 2.51 -9.47
C GLY A 182 -10.66 2.19 -8.15
N ILE A 183 -10.79 0.94 -7.74
CA ILE A 183 -10.23 0.41 -6.50
C ILE A 183 -9.14 -0.62 -6.82
N ALA A 184 -8.07 -0.67 -6.03
CA ALA A 184 -7.04 -1.70 -6.13
C ALA A 184 -7.38 -2.87 -5.19
N ALA A 185 -7.62 -2.56 -3.92
CA ALA A 185 -8.10 -3.50 -2.91
C ALA A 185 -8.77 -2.76 -1.74
N TYR A 186 -9.63 -3.45 -1.00
CA TYR A 186 -10.31 -2.89 0.17
C TYR A 186 -10.58 -3.91 1.28
N SER A 187 -10.84 -3.40 2.48
CA SER A 187 -11.43 -4.12 3.61
C SER A 187 -12.67 -3.37 4.10
N LEU A 188 -13.86 -3.98 4.00
CA LEU A 188 -15.10 -3.37 4.47
C LEU A 188 -15.19 -3.28 5.99
N SER A 189 -14.45 -4.13 6.70
CA SER A 189 -14.40 -4.10 8.16
C SER A 189 -13.37 -3.08 8.66
N GLY A 190 -12.43 -2.63 7.82
CA GLY A 190 -11.38 -1.68 8.15
C GLY A 190 -10.00 -2.30 8.43
N SER A 191 -9.85 -3.60 8.22
CA SER A 191 -8.59 -4.31 8.52
C SER A 191 -7.45 -3.97 7.57
N GLY A 192 -6.21 -4.23 8.02
CA GLY A 192 -4.98 -4.17 7.24
C GLY A 192 -4.03 -3.06 7.66
N ASN A 193 -4.55 -1.89 8.01
CA ASN A 193 -3.75 -0.92 8.75
C ASN A 193 -3.71 -1.35 10.22
N GLY A 194 -2.63 -1.07 10.94
CA GLY A 194 -2.53 -1.44 12.35
C GLY A 194 -1.39 -0.79 13.09
N LEU A 195 -1.37 -1.01 14.40
CA LEU A 195 -0.29 -0.56 15.29
C LEU A 195 0.37 -1.77 15.94
N VAL A 196 1.68 -1.85 15.78
CA VAL A 196 2.51 -2.88 16.38
C VAL A 196 3.46 -2.29 17.42
N VAL A 197 3.84 -3.11 18.39
CA VAL A 197 4.89 -2.81 19.38
C VAL A 197 5.98 -3.87 19.27
N HIS A 198 7.17 -3.63 19.84
CA HIS A 198 8.18 -4.69 19.93
C HIS A 198 7.61 -5.89 20.70
N LYS A 199 7.89 -7.13 20.29
CA LYS A 199 7.26 -8.34 20.89
C LYS A 199 7.49 -8.49 22.39
N ASP A 200 8.65 -8.03 22.88
CA ASP A 200 9.01 -8.06 24.30
C ASP A 200 8.38 -6.89 25.11
N SER A 201 7.67 -5.98 24.47
CA SER A 201 7.01 -4.86 25.15
C SER A 201 5.90 -5.36 26.09
N PRO A 202 5.65 -4.67 27.23
CA PRO A 202 4.51 -4.98 28.08
C PRO A 202 3.15 -4.48 27.52
N TYR A 203 3.13 -3.76 26.39
CA TYR A 203 1.93 -3.13 25.86
C TYR A 203 1.06 -4.12 25.07
N TYR A 204 -0.26 -4.07 25.27
CA TYR A 204 -1.26 -4.91 24.60
C TYR A 204 -2.49 -4.13 24.11
N ASP A 205 -2.60 -2.84 24.43
CA ASP A 205 -3.66 -1.95 23.95
C ASP A 205 -3.09 -0.55 23.61
N LEU A 206 -3.80 0.22 22.79
CA LEU A 206 -3.49 1.63 22.52
C LEU A 206 -3.39 2.46 23.81
N ALA A 207 -4.19 2.14 24.83
CA ALA A 207 -4.17 2.85 26.11
C ALA A 207 -2.79 2.80 26.80
N ASP A 208 -2.04 1.71 26.60
CA ASP A 208 -0.70 1.51 27.18
C ASP A 208 0.35 2.46 26.57
N LEU A 209 0.05 3.01 25.39
CA LEU A 209 0.94 3.91 24.65
C LEU A 209 0.74 5.40 24.99
N LYS A 210 0.00 5.73 26.05
CA LYS A 210 -0.18 7.12 26.48
C LYS A 210 1.17 7.81 26.75
N GLY A 211 1.42 8.92 26.05
CA GLY A 211 2.64 9.72 26.14
C GLY A 211 3.88 9.06 25.53
N LYS A 212 3.73 7.91 24.86
CA LYS A 212 4.82 7.13 24.24
C LYS A 212 5.13 7.59 22.83
N LEU A 213 6.34 7.26 22.36
CA LEU A 213 6.79 7.61 21.01
C LEU A 213 6.29 6.59 19.98
N VAL A 214 5.37 7.02 19.13
CA VAL A 214 4.73 6.18 18.10
C VAL A 214 5.11 6.68 16.72
N SER A 215 5.74 5.81 15.92
CA SER A 215 6.11 6.10 14.53
C SER A 215 4.95 5.81 13.58
N VAL A 216 4.68 6.70 12.64
CA VAL A 216 3.69 6.49 11.58
C VAL A 216 4.01 7.34 10.35
N PRO A 217 3.89 6.85 9.10
CA PRO A 217 4.09 7.70 7.92
C PRO A 217 2.99 8.76 7.84
N PHE A 218 3.32 10.04 8.02
CA PHE A 218 2.30 11.10 8.04
C PHE A 218 1.59 11.24 6.70
N GLY A 219 0.27 11.40 6.77
CA GLY A 219 -0.60 11.50 5.60
C GLY A 219 -0.89 10.15 4.90
N SER A 220 -0.42 9.03 5.46
CA SER A 220 -0.80 7.69 4.99
C SER A 220 -2.16 7.23 5.53
N ALA A 221 -2.66 6.11 4.98
CA ALA A 221 -3.84 5.42 5.50
C ALA A 221 -3.68 5.03 6.99
N ALA A 222 -2.47 4.61 7.39
CA ALA A 222 -2.17 4.28 8.78
C ALA A 222 -2.24 5.49 9.71
N HIS A 223 -1.76 6.66 9.26
CA HIS A 223 -1.89 7.90 10.01
C HIS A 223 -3.36 8.26 10.19
N GLY A 224 -4.16 8.16 9.14
CA GLY A 224 -5.61 8.35 9.22
C GLY A 224 -6.30 7.40 10.20
N MET A 225 -5.97 6.11 10.14
CA MET A 225 -6.46 5.09 11.07
C MET A 225 -6.11 5.44 12.53
N VAL A 226 -4.88 5.89 12.82
CA VAL A 226 -4.49 6.33 14.17
C VAL A 226 -5.33 7.52 14.62
N LEU A 227 -5.53 8.51 13.75
CA LEU A 227 -6.33 9.70 14.06
C LEU A 227 -7.80 9.33 14.32
N LYS A 228 -8.39 8.46 13.50
CA LYS A 228 -9.75 7.94 13.69
C LYS A 228 -9.86 7.19 15.00
N ALA A 229 -8.92 6.30 15.30
CA ALA A 229 -8.90 5.52 16.54
C ALA A 229 -8.81 6.39 17.79
N MET A 230 -8.03 7.49 17.73
CA MET A 230 -7.96 8.49 18.80
C MET A 230 -9.29 9.24 18.98
N GLN A 231 -9.92 9.67 17.87
CA GLN A 231 -11.24 10.33 17.92
C GLN A 231 -12.31 9.41 18.53
N ASP A 232 -12.38 8.15 18.11
CA ASP A 232 -13.35 7.17 18.61
C ASP A 232 -13.21 6.89 20.11
N ARG A 233 -11.98 7.00 20.64
CA ARG A 233 -11.66 6.79 22.05
C ARG A 233 -11.68 8.06 22.88
N GLY A 234 -11.98 9.22 22.27
CA GLY A 234 -11.93 10.52 22.94
C GLY A 234 -10.53 10.88 23.47
N TYR A 235 -9.48 10.35 22.84
CA TYR A 235 -8.11 10.66 23.21
C TYR A 235 -7.73 12.07 22.74
N ALA A 236 -7.01 12.80 23.59
CA ALA A 236 -6.47 14.10 23.25
C ALA A 236 -5.47 14.01 22.09
N SER A 237 -5.28 15.09 21.33
CA SER A 237 -4.38 15.11 20.17
C SER A 237 -2.92 14.82 20.50
N ASP A 238 -2.52 14.99 21.76
CA ASP A 238 -1.19 14.72 22.31
C ASP A 238 -1.10 13.38 23.07
N PHE A 239 -2.12 12.52 22.96
CA PHE A 239 -2.15 11.21 23.63
C PHE A 239 -0.94 10.34 23.25
N PHE A 240 -0.47 10.43 22.00
CA PHE A 240 0.79 9.84 21.54
C PHE A 240 1.80 10.95 21.21
N GLN A 241 3.08 10.69 21.42
CA GLN A 241 4.15 11.45 20.76
C GLN A 241 4.34 10.87 19.35
N LEU A 242 3.69 11.45 18.35
CA LEU A 242 3.79 10.96 16.97
C LEU A 242 5.05 11.46 16.26
N VAL A 243 5.75 10.56 15.57
CA VAL A 243 6.88 10.89 14.69
C VAL A 243 6.65 10.35 13.28
N SER A 244 6.93 11.17 12.27
CA SER A 244 6.81 10.76 10.87
C SER A 244 8.03 9.99 10.41
N GLN A 245 7.87 8.73 10.02
CA GLN A 245 8.93 7.91 9.42
C GLN A 245 8.36 7.10 8.27
N SER A 246 9.19 6.71 7.30
CA SER A 246 8.79 5.73 6.29
C SER A 246 8.57 4.36 6.94
N PRO A 247 7.83 3.44 6.28
CA PRO A 247 7.67 2.08 6.77
C PRO A 247 8.99 1.38 7.13
N GLU A 248 10.02 1.54 6.31
CA GLU A 248 11.33 0.91 6.51
C GLU A 248 12.03 1.48 7.74
N VAL A 249 12.03 2.81 7.90
CA VAL A 249 12.67 3.49 9.03
C VAL A 249 11.93 3.19 10.34
N GLY A 250 10.59 3.20 10.32
CA GLY A 250 9.76 2.84 11.47
C GLY A 250 9.96 1.39 11.89
N SER A 251 10.02 0.47 10.93
CA SER A 251 10.31 -0.94 11.15
C SER A 251 11.67 -1.16 11.84
N THR A 252 12.74 -0.55 11.33
CA THR A 252 14.08 -0.64 11.93
C THR A 252 14.11 -0.04 13.33
N ASN A 253 13.52 1.15 13.53
CA ASN A 253 13.51 1.79 14.85
C ASN A 253 12.69 1.00 15.88
N LEU A 254 11.62 0.32 15.46
CA LEU A 254 10.88 -0.57 16.35
C LEU A 254 11.73 -1.78 16.76
N GLN A 255 12.42 -2.41 15.80
CA GLN A 255 13.31 -3.54 16.05
C GLN A 255 14.45 -3.17 17.00
N GLU A 256 15.01 -1.98 16.83
CA GLU A 256 16.07 -1.42 17.69
C GLU A 256 15.54 -0.81 18.99
N LYS A 257 14.22 -0.89 19.25
CA LYS A 257 13.55 -0.36 20.46
C LYS A 257 13.78 1.15 20.65
N LYS A 258 13.94 1.91 19.56
CA LYS A 258 14.07 3.38 19.53
C LYS A 258 12.72 4.11 19.59
N ILE A 259 11.62 3.38 19.35
CA ILE A 259 10.24 3.85 19.44
C ILE A 259 9.43 2.82 20.22
N ASP A 260 8.34 3.25 20.86
CA ASP A 260 7.48 2.39 21.68
C ASP A 260 6.46 1.61 20.84
N GLY A 261 6.06 2.17 19.70
CA GLY A 261 5.13 1.55 18.77
C GLY A 261 5.29 2.10 17.35
N HIS A 262 4.80 1.33 16.38
CA HIS A 262 4.79 1.71 14.98
C HIS A 262 3.41 1.41 14.40
N ALA A 263 2.70 2.45 13.96
CA ALA A 263 1.51 2.30 13.15
C ALA A 263 1.86 2.36 11.68
N ASP A 264 1.32 1.43 10.91
CA ASP A 264 1.58 1.35 9.49
C ASP A 264 0.43 0.66 8.73
N PHE A 265 0.47 0.78 7.41
CA PHE A 265 -0.49 0.21 6.49
C PHE A 265 -0.01 -1.16 6.01
N VAL A 266 -0.83 -1.85 5.21
CA VAL A 266 -0.45 -3.17 4.70
C VAL A 266 0.86 -3.11 3.89
N PRO A 267 1.74 -4.11 4.02
CA PRO A 267 1.59 -5.31 4.84
C PRO A 267 2.23 -5.20 6.23
N PHE A 268 2.74 -4.04 6.63
CA PHE A 268 3.72 -3.90 7.70
C PHE A 268 3.18 -4.37 9.07
N ALA A 269 1.90 -4.12 9.37
CA ALA A 269 1.30 -4.56 10.63
C ALA A 269 1.23 -6.10 10.80
N GLU A 270 1.29 -6.86 9.69
CA GLU A 270 1.35 -8.33 9.65
C GLU A 270 2.78 -8.82 9.40
N LEU A 271 3.55 -8.09 8.61
CA LEU A 271 4.93 -8.40 8.22
C LEU A 271 5.88 -8.39 9.41
N LEU A 272 5.78 -7.39 10.30
CA LEU A 272 6.72 -7.25 11.41
C LEU A 272 6.51 -8.32 12.49
N PRO A 273 5.26 -8.68 12.87
CA PRO A 273 5.02 -9.88 13.68
C PRO A 273 5.49 -11.16 13.01
N PHE A 274 5.21 -11.33 11.70
CA PHE A 274 5.69 -12.50 10.95
C PHE A 274 7.23 -12.62 10.96
N ARG A 275 7.95 -11.50 10.92
CA ARG A 275 9.42 -11.44 11.04
C ARG A 275 9.92 -11.61 12.49
N GLY A 276 9.02 -11.83 13.44
CA GLY A 276 9.34 -12.33 14.78
C GLY A 276 9.90 -11.30 15.75
N PHE A 277 9.70 -10.00 15.52
CA PHE A 277 10.16 -8.96 16.45
C PHE A 277 9.07 -7.99 16.90
N ALA A 278 7.87 -8.05 16.33
CA ALA A 278 6.75 -7.19 16.71
C ALA A 278 5.52 -7.99 17.15
N ARG A 279 4.58 -7.32 17.83
CA ARG A 279 3.24 -7.81 18.12
C ARG A 279 2.24 -6.73 17.73
N LYS A 280 1.20 -7.10 16.98
CA LYS A 280 0.09 -6.22 16.65
C LYS A 280 -0.82 -6.07 17.86
N ILE A 281 -1.08 -4.83 18.27
CA ILE A 281 -1.93 -4.48 19.43
C ILE A 281 -3.18 -3.69 19.05
N PHE A 282 -3.28 -3.34 17.77
CA PHE A 282 -4.43 -2.67 17.20
C PHE A 282 -4.51 -2.99 15.70
N ASP A 283 -5.72 -3.29 15.22
CA ASP A 283 -6.03 -3.42 13.80
C ASP A 283 -7.13 -2.42 13.44
N GLY A 284 -7.08 -1.89 12.22
CA GLY A 284 -8.06 -0.91 11.73
C GLY A 284 -9.52 -1.39 11.82
N VAL A 285 -9.77 -2.70 11.92
CA VAL A 285 -11.11 -3.26 12.20
C VAL A 285 -11.73 -2.76 13.51
N GLU A 286 -10.94 -2.30 14.48
CA GLU A 286 -11.46 -1.64 15.69
C GLU A 286 -12.07 -0.25 15.44
N THR A 287 -11.87 0.35 14.26
CA THR A 287 -12.48 1.63 13.89
C THR A 287 -13.89 1.48 13.28
N ASN A 288 -14.28 0.26 12.91
CA ASN A 288 -15.51 -0.06 12.16
C ASN A 288 -15.69 0.81 10.91
N LEU A 289 -14.60 1.25 10.30
CA LEU A 289 -14.58 2.09 9.11
C LEU A 289 -13.88 1.34 7.98
N PRO A 290 -14.53 1.15 6.82
CA PRO A 290 -13.87 0.56 5.66
C PRO A 290 -12.56 1.29 5.31
N THR A 291 -11.54 0.54 4.90
CA THR A 291 -10.29 1.09 4.36
C THR A 291 -10.06 0.55 2.95
N PHE A 292 -9.42 1.33 2.09
CA PHE A 292 -9.18 0.93 0.72
C PHE A 292 -7.94 1.58 0.12
N HIS A 293 -7.46 1.01 -0.98
CA HIS A 293 -6.53 1.67 -1.90
C HIS A 293 -7.24 1.87 -3.22
N GLY A 294 -7.20 3.10 -3.72
CA GLY A 294 -7.88 3.52 -4.94
C GLY A 294 -6.87 3.90 -6.02
N ILE A 295 -7.40 4.04 -7.22
CA ILE A 295 -6.66 4.41 -8.42
C ILE A 295 -7.18 5.76 -8.86
N VAL A 296 -6.27 6.72 -8.96
CA VAL A 296 -6.54 8.06 -9.43
C VAL A 296 -5.86 8.31 -10.76
N VAL A 297 -6.51 9.08 -11.61
CA VAL A 297 -5.95 9.51 -12.90
C VAL A 297 -6.01 11.03 -12.99
N ARG A 298 -5.01 11.63 -13.63
CA ARG A 298 -5.11 13.04 -14.02
C ARG A 298 -6.19 13.20 -15.11
N THR A 299 -7.09 14.16 -14.93
CA THR A 299 -8.24 14.36 -15.82
C THR A 299 -7.81 14.71 -17.25
N ASP A 300 -6.78 15.55 -17.40
CA ASP A 300 -6.22 15.93 -18.71
C ASP A 300 -5.74 14.71 -19.53
N PHE A 301 -5.08 13.76 -18.87
CA PHE A 301 -4.65 12.52 -19.49
C PHE A 301 -5.85 11.62 -19.83
N ALA A 302 -6.80 11.48 -18.90
CA ALA A 302 -7.96 10.60 -19.06
C ALA A 302 -8.93 11.09 -20.15
N GLU A 303 -9.01 12.40 -20.39
CA GLU A 303 -9.76 13.01 -21.50
C GLU A 303 -9.04 12.85 -22.84
N LYS A 304 -7.70 12.98 -22.86
CA LYS A 304 -6.90 12.85 -24.08
C LYS A 304 -6.78 11.39 -24.54
N TYR A 305 -6.58 10.47 -23.59
CA TYR A 305 -6.33 9.05 -23.85
C TYR A 305 -7.26 8.12 -23.05
N PRO A 306 -8.61 8.23 -23.20
CA PRO A 306 -9.55 7.46 -22.40
C PRO A 306 -9.40 5.95 -22.60
N GLU A 307 -9.09 5.49 -23.83
CA GLU A 307 -8.90 4.08 -24.16
C GLU A 307 -7.66 3.48 -23.47
N VAL A 308 -6.67 4.29 -23.10
CA VAL A 308 -5.50 3.86 -22.33
C VAL A 308 -5.88 3.61 -20.86
N VAL A 309 -6.76 4.44 -20.29
CA VAL A 309 -7.30 4.21 -18.93
C VAL A 309 -8.17 2.95 -18.91
N VAL A 310 -8.98 2.73 -19.95
CA VAL A 310 -9.75 1.48 -20.12
C VAL A 310 -8.81 0.27 -20.23
N ALA A 311 -7.73 0.36 -21.02
CA ALA A 311 -6.72 -0.68 -21.13
C ALA A 311 -6.07 -1.02 -19.78
N TYR A 312 -5.78 -0.02 -18.96
CA TYR A 312 -5.28 -0.22 -17.60
C TYR A 312 -6.27 -1.01 -16.72
N PHE A 313 -7.57 -0.70 -16.79
CA PHE A 313 -8.57 -1.48 -16.05
C PHE A 313 -8.72 -2.91 -16.57
N LYS A 314 -8.60 -3.17 -17.87
CA LYS A 314 -8.54 -4.55 -18.40
C LYS A 314 -7.34 -5.31 -17.84
N ALA A 315 -6.18 -4.64 -17.75
CA ALA A 315 -4.98 -5.22 -17.16
C ALA A 315 -5.18 -5.55 -15.68
N LEU A 316 -5.80 -4.65 -14.90
CA LEU A 316 -6.13 -4.88 -13.49
C LEU A 316 -7.11 -6.05 -13.31
N ILE A 317 -8.17 -6.11 -14.12
CA ILE A 317 -9.13 -7.23 -14.08
C ILE A 317 -8.42 -8.56 -14.37
N ALA A 318 -7.57 -8.59 -15.40
CA ALA A 318 -6.77 -9.79 -15.72
C ALA A 318 -5.78 -10.16 -14.60
N ALA A 319 -5.15 -9.18 -13.95
CA ALA A 319 -4.26 -9.39 -12.81
C ALA A 319 -5.02 -9.99 -11.61
N ASN A 320 -6.22 -9.47 -11.30
CA ASN A 320 -7.07 -10.02 -10.24
C ASN A 320 -7.52 -11.45 -10.55
N GLN A 321 -7.86 -11.75 -11.81
CA GLN A 321 -8.20 -13.12 -12.25
C GLN A 321 -7.01 -14.08 -12.12
N TRP A 322 -5.82 -13.65 -12.55
CA TRP A 322 -4.60 -14.44 -12.42
C TRP A 322 -4.27 -14.76 -10.95
N LEU A 323 -4.39 -13.75 -10.07
CA LEU A 323 -4.17 -13.93 -8.63
C LEU A 323 -5.15 -14.95 -8.03
N ARG A 324 -6.43 -14.85 -8.38
CA ARG A 324 -7.48 -15.72 -7.83
C ARG A 324 -7.43 -17.15 -8.38
N ALA A 325 -6.89 -17.34 -9.59
CA ALA A 325 -6.76 -18.66 -10.20
C ALA A 325 -5.75 -19.55 -9.47
N ASP A 326 -4.65 -18.98 -8.97
CA ASP A 326 -3.67 -19.68 -8.13
C ASP A 326 -3.07 -18.71 -7.09
N PRO A 327 -3.74 -18.52 -5.94
CA PRO A 327 -3.27 -17.59 -4.91
C PRO A 327 -1.93 -17.98 -4.29
N LYS A 328 -1.58 -19.28 -4.31
CA LYS A 328 -0.28 -19.76 -3.82
C LYS A 328 0.82 -19.32 -4.77
N LEU A 329 0.69 -19.61 -6.06
CA LEU A 329 1.65 -19.18 -7.08
C LEU A 329 1.76 -17.65 -7.11
N ALA A 330 0.63 -16.95 -7.02
CA ALA A 330 0.62 -15.49 -6.98
C ALA A 330 1.44 -14.96 -5.80
N ALA A 331 1.25 -15.49 -4.60
CA ALA A 331 2.02 -15.11 -3.43
C ALA A 331 3.53 -15.40 -3.59
N GLU A 332 3.89 -16.55 -4.17
CA GLU A 332 5.28 -16.92 -4.46
C GLU A 332 5.95 -15.96 -5.47
N LYS A 333 5.23 -15.59 -6.53
CA LYS A 333 5.72 -14.62 -7.53
C LYS A 333 5.79 -13.20 -7.01
N ILE A 334 4.81 -12.77 -6.22
CA ILE A 334 4.85 -11.45 -5.58
C ILE A 334 6.04 -11.37 -4.62
N GLN A 335 6.35 -12.44 -3.87
CA GLN A 335 7.57 -12.48 -3.06
C GLN A 335 8.83 -12.33 -3.92
N GLU A 336 8.93 -13.06 -5.04
CA GLU A 336 10.06 -12.97 -5.97
C GLU A 336 10.27 -11.53 -6.48
N TRP A 337 9.19 -10.80 -6.77
CA TRP A 337 9.25 -9.46 -7.34
C TRP A 337 9.40 -8.33 -6.33
N THR A 338 8.92 -8.51 -5.09
CA THR A 338 8.79 -7.43 -4.10
C THR A 338 9.62 -7.65 -2.84
N GLY A 339 10.04 -8.90 -2.58
CA GLY A 339 10.66 -9.29 -1.32
C GLY A 339 9.71 -9.41 -0.12
N ILE A 340 8.40 -9.16 -0.31
CA ILE A 340 7.40 -9.41 0.75
C ILE A 340 7.16 -10.91 0.88
N ASN A 341 7.27 -11.43 2.10
CA ASN A 341 7.08 -12.85 2.40
C ASN A 341 5.75 -13.35 1.82
N LYS A 342 5.78 -14.47 1.09
CA LYS A 342 4.60 -15.05 0.42
C LYS A 342 3.48 -15.36 1.42
N GLU A 343 3.83 -15.71 2.64
CA GLU A 343 2.88 -15.95 3.73
C GLU A 343 2.12 -14.65 4.09
N VAL A 344 2.83 -13.53 4.10
CA VAL A 344 2.26 -12.20 4.31
C VAL A 344 1.48 -11.73 3.09
N VAL A 345 1.88 -12.06 1.87
CA VAL A 345 1.02 -11.78 0.69
C VAL A 345 -0.30 -12.55 0.78
N TYR A 346 -0.22 -13.82 1.16
CA TYR A 346 -1.36 -14.73 1.20
C TYR A 346 -2.36 -14.42 2.33
N ILE A 347 -1.94 -13.88 3.47
CA ILE A 347 -2.90 -13.47 4.51
C ILE A 347 -3.83 -12.34 4.04
N PHE A 348 -3.35 -11.47 3.15
CA PHE A 348 -4.16 -10.41 2.54
C PHE A 348 -4.94 -10.88 1.33
N LEU A 349 -4.28 -11.59 0.42
CA LEU A 349 -4.77 -11.87 -0.95
C LEU A 349 -5.01 -13.37 -1.21
N GLY A 350 -5.04 -14.21 -0.18
CA GLY A 350 -5.48 -15.60 -0.28
C GLY A 350 -7.00 -15.73 -0.10
N PRO A 351 -7.54 -16.96 -0.20
CA PRO A 351 -8.93 -17.24 0.17
C PRO A 351 -9.22 -16.78 1.61
N GLY A 352 -10.33 -16.07 1.78
CA GLY A 352 -10.71 -15.45 3.06
C GLY A 352 -9.75 -14.35 3.54
N GLY A 353 -8.84 -13.87 2.70
CA GLY A 353 -7.83 -12.88 3.05
C GLY A 353 -8.42 -11.57 3.56
N ASN A 354 -7.59 -10.81 4.29
CA ASN A 354 -7.99 -9.54 4.92
C ASN A 354 -8.35 -8.44 3.92
N MET A 355 -8.06 -8.65 2.64
CA MET A 355 -8.28 -7.69 1.56
C MET A 355 -9.03 -8.33 0.39
N THR A 356 -9.95 -7.56 -0.18
CA THR A 356 -10.71 -7.94 -1.37
C THR A 356 -10.16 -7.20 -2.58
N THR A 357 -9.73 -7.96 -3.59
CA THR A 357 -9.27 -7.42 -4.89
C THR A 357 -10.44 -7.28 -5.85
N ASP A 358 -11.15 -6.16 -5.77
CA ASP A 358 -12.28 -5.86 -6.64
C ASP A 358 -12.18 -4.40 -7.09
N PRO A 359 -12.12 -4.14 -8.40
CA PRO A 359 -11.82 -2.81 -8.90
C PRO A 359 -13.02 -1.85 -8.88
N THR A 360 -14.23 -2.33 -8.60
CA THR A 360 -15.44 -1.51 -8.57
C THR A 360 -15.50 -0.60 -7.34
N ILE A 361 -16.03 0.61 -7.54
CA ILE A 361 -16.09 1.65 -6.51
C ILE A 361 -17.35 1.45 -5.66
N LYS A 362 -17.24 0.69 -4.57
CA LYS A 362 -18.39 0.38 -3.71
C LYS A 362 -18.93 1.64 -3.01
N PRO A 363 -20.25 1.80 -2.86
CA PRO A 363 -20.84 2.90 -2.09
C PRO A 363 -20.27 3.02 -0.67
N ALA A 364 -20.10 1.89 0.03
CA ALA A 364 -19.53 1.87 1.38
C ALA A 364 -18.11 2.46 1.47
N LEU A 365 -17.31 2.37 0.41
CA LEU A 365 -15.96 2.96 0.37
C LEU A 365 -16.02 4.49 0.19
N ILE A 366 -17.02 4.99 -0.53
CA ILE A 366 -17.24 6.43 -0.70
C ILE A 366 -17.85 7.06 0.56
N ASP A 367 -18.70 6.34 1.27
CA ASP A 367 -19.18 6.75 2.59
C ASP A 367 -18.04 6.75 3.63
N ALA A 368 -17.14 5.77 3.56
CA ALA A 368 -15.92 5.76 4.36
C ALA A 368 -15.03 6.97 4.04
N ALA A 369 -14.79 7.26 2.75
CA ALA A 369 -14.02 8.43 2.33
C ALA A 369 -14.66 9.75 2.81
N THR A 370 -15.99 9.83 2.84
CA THR A 370 -16.70 10.99 3.41
C THR A 370 -16.44 11.13 4.91
N THR A 371 -16.29 10.01 5.63
CA THR A 371 -15.94 10.00 7.05
C THR A 371 -14.49 10.44 7.26
N ASP A 372 -13.56 9.97 6.41
CA ASP A 372 -12.15 10.37 6.45
C ASP A 372 -11.96 11.87 6.21
N VAL A 373 -12.73 12.48 5.29
CA VAL A 373 -12.79 13.94 5.13
C VAL A 373 -13.14 14.62 6.46
N LYS A 374 -14.16 14.14 7.17
CA LYS A 374 -14.57 14.71 8.47
C LYS A 374 -13.49 14.54 9.53
N VAL A 375 -12.78 13.41 9.56
CA VAL A 375 -11.64 13.20 10.46
C VAL A 375 -10.58 14.28 10.22
N LEU A 376 -10.24 14.56 8.96
CA LEU A 376 -9.27 15.59 8.59
C LEU A 376 -9.77 17.02 8.87
N GLN A 377 -11.06 17.29 8.65
CA GLN A 377 -11.69 18.58 8.96
C GLN A 377 -11.69 18.90 10.46
N ASN A 378 -12.01 17.91 11.31
CA ASN A 378 -11.96 18.06 12.77
C ASN A 378 -10.56 18.43 13.29
N LEU A 379 -9.52 18.13 12.50
CA LEU A 379 -8.13 18.47 12.80
C LEU A 379 -7.66 19.76 12.10
N GLY A 380 -8.56 20.47 11.41
CA GLY A 380 -8.24 21.68 10.65
C GLY A 380 -7.32 21.43 9.43
N ARG A 381 -7.27 20.18 8.93
CA ARG A 381 -6.33 19.77 7.87
C ARG A 381 -6.94 19.72 6.47
N MET A 382 -8.25 19.89 6.35
CA MET A 382 -8.96 19.88 5.07
C MET A 382 -10.13 20.86 5.13
N LYS A 383 -10.42 21.51 4.00
CA LYS A 383 -11.64 22.32 3.84
C LYS A 383 -12.78 21.42 3.32
N GLU A 384 -13.79 22.00 2.70
CA GLU A 384 -14.84 21.24 2.04
C GLU A 384 -14.24 20.45 0.86
N PHE A 385 -14.56 19.15 0.80
CA PHE A 385 -14.25 18.23 -0.29
C PHE A 385 -15.34 17.17 -0.32
N ASP A 386 -15.90 16.88 -1.49
CA ASP A 386 -16.96 15.89 -1.67
C ASP A 386 -16.46 14.70 -2.50
N PRO A 387 -16.13 13.56 -1.86
CA PRO A 387 -15.68 12.37 -2.56
C PRO A 387 -16.66 11.88 -3.64
N LYS A 388 -17.97 12.15 -3.51
CA LYS A 388 -18.98 11.69 -4.46
C LYS A 388 -18.86 12.38 -5.82
N LYS A 389 -18.46 13.66 -5.84
CA LYS A 389 -18.25 14.42 -7.08
C LYS A 389 -16.91 14.10 -7.76
N TRP A 390 -16.02 13.43 -7.04
CA TRP A 390 -14.67 13.10 -7.50
C TRP A 390 -14.57 11.74 -8.20
N VAL A 391 -15.55 10.88 -7.96
CA VAL A 391 -15.64 9.52 -8.55
C VAL A 391 -16.01 9.59 -10.03
N ASP A 392 -15.34 8.77 -10.83
CA ASP A 392 -15.67 8.52 -12.24
C ASP A 392 -15.47 7.03 -12.57
N ASP A 393 -16.55 6.24 -12.55
CA ASP A 393 -16.50 4.81 -12.84
C ASP A 393 -16.65 4.47 -14.34
N SER A 394 -16.69 5.48 -15.23
CA SER A 394 -16.99 5.26 -16.65
C SER A 394 -15.93 4.40 -17.35
N TYR A 395 -14.66 4.58 -17.01
CA TYR A 395 -13.54 3.82 -17.58
C TYR A 395 -13.58 2.34 -17.19
N ILE A 396 -13.84 2.04 -15.92
CA ILE A 396 -13.95 0.66 -15.46
C ILE A 396 -15.21 -0.02 -15.99
N ARG A 397 -16.36 0.69 -16.05
CA ARG A 397 -17.57 0.19 -16.70
C ARG A 397 -17.30 -0.20 -18.16
N LYS A 398 -16.58 0.66 -18.89
CA LYS A 398 -16.20 0.38 -20.28
C LYS A 398 -15.30 -0.84 -20.39
N ALA A 399 -14.32 -1.00 -19.49
CA ALA A 399 -13.46 -2.18 -19.46
C ALA A 399 -14.26 -3.48 -19.23
N TYR A 400 -15.20 -3.48 -18.30
CA TYR A 400 -16.10 -4.62 -18.05
C TYR A 400 -16.94 -4.95 -19.30
N ALA A 401 -17.55 -3.94 -19.93
CA ALA A 401 -18.33 -4.13 -21.15
C ALA A 401 -17.50 -4.73 -22.28
N GLU A 402 -16.28 -4.22 -22.52
CA GLU A 402 -15.38 -4.73 -23.57
C GLU A 402 -14.83 -6.14 -23.27
N MET A 403 -14.74 -6.50 -21.97
CA MET A 403 -14.37 -7.85 -21.53
C MET A 403 -15.56 -8.80 -21.40
N LYS A 404 -16.78 -8.34 -21.73
CA LYS A 404 -18.03 -9.11 -21.58
C LYS A 404 -18.27 -9.59 -20.14
N LEU A 405 -17.95 -8.74 -19.18
CA LEU A 405 -18.16 -8.96 -17.75
C LEU A 405 -19.33 -8.09 -17.25
N ASP A 406 -20.00 -8.54 -16.19
CA ASP A 406 -21.11 -7.81 -15.57
C ASP A 406 -20.60 -6.87 -14.47
N TYR A 407 -20.55 -5.57 -14.79
CA TYR A 407 -20.11 -4.55 -13.84
C TYR A 407 -21.10 -4.36 -12.69
N ASP A 408 -22.40 -4.33 -12.97
CA ASP A 408 -23.42 -4.00 -11.96
C ASP A 408 -23.57 -5.15 -10.96
N ALA A 409 -23.49 -6.41 -11.42
CA ALA A 409 -23.42 -7.57 -10.54
C ALA A 409 -22.14 -7.55 -9.67
N GLN A 410 -20.99 -7.16 -10.24
CA GLN A 410 -19.77 -7.03 -9.46
C GLN A 410 -19.90 -5.92 -8.43
N LEU A 411 -20.40 -4.73 -8.81
CA LEU A 411 -20.60 -3.58 -7.92
C LEU A 411 -21.50 -3.94 -6.73
N ALA A 412 -22.60 -4.66 -6.98
CA ALA A 412 -23.56 -5.07 -5.95
C ALA A 412 -22.99 -6.14 -4.98
N SER A 413 -22.03 -6.96 -5.43
CA SER A 413 -21.42 -7.99 -4.61
C SER A 413 -20.31 -7.42 -3.72
N THR A 414 -20.30 -7.84 -2.46
CA THR A 414 -19.20 -7.64 -1.50
C THR A 414 -18.52 -8.95 -1.11
N LYS A 415 -18.87 -10.05 -1.78
CA LYS A 415 -18.31 -11.38 -1.49
C LYS A 415 -16.86 -11.45 -1.93
N ASN A 416 -16.01 -11.99 -1.06
CA ASN A 416 -14.68 -12.44 -1.42
C ASN A 416 -14.71 -13.94 -1.80
N TYR A 417 -13.61 -14.46 -2.34
CA TYR A 417 -13.41 -15.91 -2.45
C TYR A 417 -12.91 -16.45 -1.11
N GLU A 418 -13.48 -17.56 -0.68
CA GLU A 418 -13.35 -18.06 0.70
C GLU A 418 -12.59 -19.39 0.74
N VAL A 419 -12.05 -19.71 1.91
CA VAL A 419 -11.45 -21.03 2.18
C VAL A 419 -12.52 -22.09 1.97
N SER A 420 -12.18 -23.13 1.20
CA SER A 420 -13.10 -24.23 0.86
C SER A 420 -12.34 -25.54 0.70
N GLY A 421 -13.06 -26.66 0.61
CA GLY A 421 -12.50 -28.00 0.49
C GLY A 421 -12.83 -28.89 1.68
N GLU A 422 -12.04 -29.94 1.85
CA GLU A 422 -12.20 -30.91 2.94
C GLU A 422 -11.04 -30.85 3.93
N ASP A 423 -11.41 -30.89 5.20
CA ASP A 423 -10.49 -31.02 6.32
C ASP A 423 -9.96 -32.45 6.40
N SER A 424 -8.71 -32.65 5.97
CA SER A 424 -8.05 -33.96 6.01
C SER A 424 -7.76 -34.51 7.41
N PHE A 425 -7.77 -33.65 8.44
CA PHE A 425 -7.47 -34.03 9.82
C PHE A 425 -8.75 -34.43 10.58
N CYS A 426 -9.77 -33.57 10.58
CA CYS A 426 -11.07 -33.82 11.21
C CYS A 426 -12.08 -34.54 10.30
N LYS A 427 -11.75 -34.77 9.02
CA LYS A 427 -12.56 -35.49 8.03
C LYS A 427 -13.96 -34.90 7.82
N LYS A 428 -14.01 -33.57 7.63
CA LYS A 428 -15.25 -32.81 7.45
C LYS A 428 -15.11 -31.79 6.33
N PRO A 429 -16.19 -31.47 5.60
CA PRO A 429 -16.18 -30.35 4.67
C PRO A 429 -16.08 -29.02 5.42
N ILE A 430 -15.55 -28.00 4.74
CA ILE A 430 -15.53 -26.63 5.27
C ILE A 430 -16.90 -25.99 5.00
N ILE A 431 -17.68 -25.85 6.06
CA ILE A 431 -19.03 -25.28 6.01
C ILE A 431 -19.01 -23.78 6.39
N ASP A 432 -18.14 -23.41 7.34
CA ASP A 432 -17.98 -22.05 7.83
C ASP A 432 -16.54 -21.57 7.58
N PRO A 433 -16.27 -20.90 6.45
CA PRO A 433 -14.92 -20.44 6.10
C PRO A 433 -14.30 -19.50 7.14
N ARG A 434 -15.11 -18.78 7.94
CA ARG A 434 -14.61 -17.86 8.97
C ARG A 434 -14.30 -18.54 10.29
N LYS A 435 -14.59 -19.84 10.42
CA LYS A 435 -14.06 -20.68 11.50
C LYS A 435 -12.92 -21.59 11.05
N ALA A 436 -12.74 -21.72 9.74
CA ALA A 436 -11.71 -22.56 9.14
C ALA A 436 -10.29 -22.09 9.51
N GLY A 437 -9.30 -22.84 9.05
CA GLY A 437 -7.92 -22.41 9.04
C GLY A 437 -7.17 -23.10 7.92
N GLU A 438 -5.92 -22.72 7.71
CA GLU A 438 -5.09 -23.28 6.65
C GLU A 438 -3.68 -23.54 7.18
N VAL A 439 -3.02 -24.58 6.69
CA VAL A 439 -1.61 -24.86 6.99
C VAL A 439 -0.83 -24.91 5.69
N TRP A 440 0.18 -24.05 5.57
CA TRP A 440 1.11 -24.03 4.45
C TRP A 440 2.34 -24.85 4.80
N VAL A 441 2.40 -26.08 4.27
CA VAL A 441 3.58 -26.95 4.38
C VAL A 441 4.58 -26.61 3.27
N ASP A 442 5.87 -26.56 3.61
CA ASP A 442 6.92 -26.21 2.66
C ASP A 442 6.98 -27.20 1.49
N GLY A 443 7.07 -26.67 0.27
CA GLY A 443 7.05 -27.47 -0.97
C GLY A 443 5.72 -28.16 -1.29
N ALA A 444 4.65 -27.92 -0.54
CA ALA A 444 3.34 -28.55 -0.73
C ALA A 444 2.20 -27.53 -0.95
N SER A 445 0.99 -28.06 -1.16
CA SER A 445 -0.24 -27.26 -1.22
C SER A 445 -0.59 -26.68 0.15
N ILE A 446 -1.36 -25.59 0.13
CA ILE A 446 -1.96 -25.00 1.33
C ILE A 446 -3.21 -25.81 1.67
N MET A 447 -3.20 -26.50 2.80
CA MET A 447 -4.25 -27.42 3.19
C MET A 447 -5.27 -26.72 4.09
N PRO A 448 -6.58 -26.84 3.82
CA PRO A 448 -7.59 -26.16 4.62
C PRO A 448 -8.18 -27.09 5.69
N PHE A 449 -8.67 -26.51 6.79
CA PHE A 449 -9.17 -27.20 7.97
C PHE A 449 -10.44 -26.53 8.49
N SER A 450 -11.38 -27.32 9.00
CA SER A 450 -12.76 -26.92 9.30
C SER A 450 -12.93 -26.05 10.54
N SER A 451 -11.94 -26.03 11.43
CA SER A 451 -11.95 -25.21 12.65
C SER A 451 -10.53 -24.90 13.12
N ALA A 452 -10.36 -23.87 13.96
CA ALA A 452 -9.10 -23.59 14.63
C ALA A 452 -8.53 -24.81 15.38
N SER A 453 -9.37 -25.58 16.07
CA SER A 453 -8.93 -26.80 16.76
C SER A 453 -8.38 -27.86 15.78
N CYS A 454 -9.03 -28.02 14.62
CA CYS A 454 -8.55 -28.93 13.57
C CYS A 454 -7.26 -28.42 12.92
N THR A 455 -7.13 -27.11 12.69
CA THR A 455 -5.91 -26.50 12.16
C THR A 455 -4.72 -26.72 13.10
N LEU A 456 -4.90 -26.48 14.41
CA LEU A 456 -3.84 -26.69 15.40
C LEU A 456 -3.48 -28.17 15.56
N GLY A 457 -4.48 -29.06 15.53
CA GLY A 457 -4.27 -30.50 15.55
C GLY A 457 -3.48 -31.00 14.33
N ALA A 458 -3.83 -30.52 13.13
CA ALA A 458 -3.11 -30.84 11.90
C ALA A 458 -1.67 -30.29 11.91
N TYR A 459 -1.49 -29.06 12.39
CA TYR A 459 -0.17 -28.47 12.58
C TYR A 459 0.71 -29.33 13.51
N ALA A 460 0.16 -29.79 14.63
CA ALA A 460 0.86 -30.67 15.57
C ALA A 460 1.23 -32.02 14.93
N ASP A 461 0.30 -32.63 14.19
CA ASP A 461 0.52 -33.89 13.46
C ASP A 461 1.62 -33.76 12.39
N TYR A 462 1.58 -32.69 11.59
CA TYR A 462 2.63 -32.40 10.60
C TYR A 462 4.00 -32.17 11.25
N LYS A 463 4.05 -31.44 12.37
CA LYS A 463 5.29 -31.24 13.14
C LYS A 463 5.83 -32.57 13.69
N ALA A 464 4.96 -33.43 14.23
CA ALA A 464 5.33 -34.76 14.71
C ALA A 464 5.86 -35.68 13.58
N LYS A 465 5.35 -35.50 12.36
CA LYS A 465 5.82 -36.19 11.14
C LYS A 465 7.07 -35.58 10.51
N GLY A 466 7.69 -34.59 11.16
CA GLY A 466 8.90 -33.93 10.66
C GLY A 466 8.68 -33.06 9.41
N LYS A 467 7.43 -32.67 9.11
CA LYS A 467 7.16 -31.76 8.01
C LYS A 467 7.60 -30.34 8.39
N LYS A 468 8.26 -29.66 7.46
CA LYS A 468 8.57 -28.24 7.59
C LYS A 468 7.31 -27.43 7.24
N ILE A 469 6.80 -26.69 8.21
CA ILE A 469 5.62 -25.85 8.06
C ILE A 469 6.10 -24.40 7.90
N ASN A 470 5.64 -23.70 6.87
CA ASN A 470 5.94 -22.29 6.67
C ASN A 470 5.08 -21.45 7.62
N VAL A 471 3.77 -21.70 7.66
CA VAL A 471 2.83 -20.97 8.53
C VAL A 471 1.50 -21.72 8.67
N ALA A 472 0.74 -21.39 9.72
CA ALA A 472 -0.67 -21.71 9.84
C ALA A 472 -1.51 -20.43 9.97
N TYR A 473 -2.70 -20.43 9.38
CA TYR A 473 -3.66 -19.35 9.44
C TYR A 473 -4.91 -19.80 10.17
N VAL A 474 -5.47 -18.89 10.97
CA VAL A 474 -6.77 -19.03 11.63
C VAL A 474 -7.55 -17.71 11.48
N PHE A 475 -8.79 -17.65 11.92
CA PHE A 475 -9.57 -16.41 11.91
C PHE A 475 -9.83 -15.91 13.33
N ASP A 476 -9.78 -14.59 13.51
CA ASP A 476 -10.25 -13.93 14.71
C ASP A 476 -11.73 -14.24 14.92
N THR A 477 -12.07 -14.77 16.09
CA THR A 477 -13.41 -15.26 16.42
C THR A 477 -14.47 -14.14 16.41
N THR A 478 -14.08 -12.91 16.73
CA THR A 478 -15.02 -11.78 16.83
C THR A 478 -15.07 -10.97 15.55
N ARG A 479 -13.92 -10.74 14.91
CA ARG A 479 -13.76 -9.80 13.80
C ARG A 479 -13.67 -10.47 12.44
N GLY A 480 -13.50 -11.80 12.40
CA GLY A 480 -13.47 -12.58 11.15
C GLY A 480 -12.27 -12.26 10.24
N ILE A 481 -11.25 -11.57 10.76
CA ILE A 481 -10.00 -11.29 10.06
C ILE A 481 -9.06 -12.48 10.18
N LYS A 482 -8.32 -12.77 9.11
CA LYS A 482 -7.33 -13.83 9.06
C LYS A 482 -6.10 -13.44 9.87
N LEU A 483 -5.59 -14.39 10.65
CA LEU A 483 -4.46 -14.24 11.57
C LEU A 483 -3.41 -15.29 11.26
N PHE A 484 -2.15 -14.96 11.53
CA PHE A 484 -1.12 -15.97 11.74
C PHE A 484 -1.38 -16.67 13.07
N ALA A 485 -1.49 -18.01 13.04
CA ALA A 485 -1.88 -18.78 14.22
C ALA A 485 -0.88 -18.65 15.38
N ASP A 486 0.41 -18.51 15.06
CA ASP A 486 1.49 -18.32 16.04
C ASP A 486 1.52 -16.92 16.66
N GLN A 487 0.78 -15.96 16.08
CA GLN A 487 0.63 -14.59 16.60
C GLN A 487 -0.69 -14.36 17.33
N ALA A 488 -1.60 -15.34 17.35
CA ALA A 488 -2.91 -15.24 17.97
C ALA A 488 -2.90 -15.63 19.47
N PHE A 489 -3.86 -15.07 20.21
CA PHE A 489 -4.26 -15.55 21.53
C PHE A 489 -5.42 -16.53 21.38
N PHE A 490 -5.43 -17.60 22.16
CA PHE A 490 -6.47 -18.61 22.09
C PHE A 490 -7.23 -18.69 23.40
N ALA A 491 -8.55 -18.48 23.37
CA ALA A 491 -9.42 -18.83 24.48
C ALA A 491 -9.76 -20.33 24.38
N VAL A 492 -9.45 -21.09 25.43
CA VAL A 492 -9.56 -22.55 25.46
C VAL A 492 -10.32 -23.03 26.68
N GLY A 493 -11.28 -23.94 26.48
CA GLY A 493 -12.08 -24.56 27.54
C GLY A 493 -13.38 -25.17 26.98
N ASN A 494 -13.97 -26.14 27.68
CA ASN A 494 -15.18 -26.85 27.26
C ASN A 494 -15.13 -27.44 25.83
N GLY A 495 -13.95 -27.87 25.39
CA GLY A 495 -13.74 -28.39 24.03
C GLY A 495 -13.65 -27.30 22.94
N GLU A 496 -13.73 -26.02 23.29
CA GLU A 496 -13.55 -24.90 22.37
C GLU A 496 -12.10 -24.43 22.32
N VAL A 497 -11.67 -24.03 21.12
CA VAL A 497 -10.42 -23.30 20.84
C VAL A 497 -10.76 -22.14 19.92
N ALA A 498 -10.76 -20.92 20.47
CA ALA A 498 -11.19 -19.71 19.78
C ALA A 498 -9.99 -18.73 19.63
N PRO A 499 -9.52 -18.42 18.40
CA PRO A 499 -8.44 -17.48 18.16
C PRO A 499 -8.88 -16.01 18.24
N PHE A 500 -7.97 -15.15 18.67
CA PHE A 500 -8.14 -13.70 18.77
C PHE A 500 -6.83 -12.98 18.45
N LEU A 501 -6.91 -11.84 17.77
CA LEU A 501 -5.79 -10.92 17.62
C LEU A 501 -5.40 -10.29 18.96
N LEU A 502 -6.40 -9.82 19.72
CA LEU A 502 -6.20 -9.02 20.92
C LEU A 502 -6.37 -9.88 22.17
N LYS A 503 -5.40 -9.75 23.08
CA LYS A 503 -5.41 -10.48 24.36
C LYS A 503 -6.67 -10.19 25.18
N LYS A 504 -7.08 -8.91 25.26
CA LYS A 504 -8.29 -8.49 25.98
C LYS A 504 -9.57 -9.18 25.46
N ASP A 505 -9.65 -9.40 24.15
CA ASP A 505 -10.82 -10.03 23.53
C ASP A 505 -10.84 -11.54 23.84
N ALA A 506 -9.66 -12.19 23.82
CA ALA A 506 -9.53 -13.58 24.25
C ALA A 506 -9.89 -13.77 25.74
N GLU A 507 -9.45 -12.87 26.62
CA GLU A 507 -9.75 -12.91 28.06
C GLU A 507 -11.25 -12.73 28.30
N ALA A 508 -11.86 -11.73 27.65
CA ALA A 508 -13.30 -11.49 27.73
C ALA A 508 -14.13 -12.67 27.19
N TYR A 509 -13.67 -13.35 26.14
CA TYR A 509 -14.32 -14.54 25.60
C TYR A 509 -14.17 -15.74 26.55
N ALA A 510 -12.96 -16.03 27.02
CA ALA A 510 -12.66 -17.14 27.93
C ALA A 510 -13.46 -17.07 29.24
N ALA A 511 -13.65 -15.86 29.79
CA ALA A 511 -14.40 -15.64 31.02
C ALA A 511 -15.87 -16.11 30.93
N LYS A 512 -16.47 -16.15 29.73
CA LYS A 512 -17.87 -16.55 29.53
C LYS A 512 -18.14 -18.03 29.82
N PHE A 513 -17.10 -18.86 29.82
CA PHE A 513 -17.22 -20.31 30.00
C PHE A 513 -16.16 -20.89 30.95
N SER A 514 -15.56 -20.04 31.80
CA SER A 514 -14.49 -20.42 32.74
C SER A 514 -13.26 -21.05 32.03
N GLY A 515 -12.96 -20.58 30.82
CA GLY A 515 -11.80 -20.98 30.03
C GLY A 515 -10.50 -20.29 30.46
N LYS A 516 -9.43 -20.54 29.69
CA LYS A 516 -8.12 -19.91 29.86
C LYS A 516 -7.64 -19.33 28.54
N VAL A 517 -6.84 -18.26 28.61
CA VAL A 517 -6.14 -17.73 27.45
C VAL A 517 -4.76 -18.37 27.35
N LEU A 518 -4.46 -18.96 26.20
CA LEU A 518 -3.21 -19.65 25.89
C LEU A 518 -2.53 -19.00 24.68
N GLY A 519 -1.19 -19.08 24.66
CA GLY A 519 -0.42 -18.85 23.44
C GLY A 519 -0.45 -20.07 22.52
N PHE A 520 0.09 -19.93 21.32
CA PHE A 520 0.03 -20.95 20.26
C PHE A 520 0.50 -22.35 20.69
N ASP A 521 1.68 -22.47 21.31
CA ASP A 521 2.23 -23.79 21.68
C ASP A 521 1.37 -24.54 22.71
N ASP A 522 0.75 -23.82 23.66
CA ASP A 522 -0.10 -24.43 24.68
C ASP A 522 -1.52 -24.69 24.16
N ALA A 523 -2.04 -23.81 23.29
CA ALA A 523 -3.30 -24.04 22.58
C ALA A 523 -3.21 -25.28 21.67
N MET A 524 -2.08 -25.47 20.99
CA MET A 524 -1.81 -26.65 20.17
C MET A 524 -1.83 -27.94 21.00
N LYS A 525 -1.20 -27.95 22.19
CA LYS A 525 -1.26 -29.10 23.10
C LYS A 525 -2.69 -29.39 23.56
N ALA A 526 -3.46 -28.34 23.87
CA ALA A 526 -4.85 -28.47 24.29
C ALA A 526 -5.74 -29.04 23.16
N ALA A 527 -5.54 -28.62 21.92
CA ALA A 527 -6.29 -29.11 20.75
C ALA A 527 -6.05 -30.62 20.50
N VAL A 528 -4.83 -31.11 20.70
CA VAL A 528 -4.49 -32.54 20.56
C VAL A 528 -5.03 -33.37 21.73
N GLY A 529 -5.06 -32.80 22.95
CA GLY A 529 -5.57 -33.48 24.14
C GLY A 529 -7.09 -33.65 24.17
N GLY A 530 -7.83 -32.68 23.61
CA GLY A 530 -9.30 -32.69 23.55
C GLY A 530 -9.90 -33.60 22.46
N GLY A 531 -9.11 -34.06 21.49
CA GLY A 531 -9.55 -34.93 20.39
C GLY A 531 -9.63 -36.43 20.70
N LYS A 532 -9.55 -36.82 21.99
CA LYS A 532 -9.59 -38.22 22.46
C LYS A 532 -10.88 -38.59 23.23
N THR A 533 -11.96 -37.86 23.03
CA THR A 533 -13.29 -38.25 23.54
C THR A 533 -14.26 -38.52 22.41
#